data_AF-A0A9K3IEU5-F1
#
_entry.id   AF-A0A9K3IEU5-F1
#
_cell.length_a   1.000
_cell.length_b   1.000
_cell.length_c   1.000
_cell.angle_alpha   90.00
_cell.angle_beta   90.00
_cell.angle_gamma   90.00
#
_symmetry.space_group_name_H-M   'P 1'
#
loop_
_entity.id
_entity.type
_entity.pdbx_description
1 polymer ?
#
loop_
_entity_poly.entity_id
_entity_poly.type
_entity_poly.pdbx_seq_one_letter_code
_entity_poly.pdbx_strand_id
1 'polypeptide(L)'
;MEPLNICHASTARVQEMYMESCLEFQKDLEDDIISIGSRIGKVEAEIKWHEDEQRQIEVNLSELGGKYAEYLGDQMLAVVCKHYKDVRLLESYQKNGKLILDFALHMFAREHGQWIDVLCIGEDIRACEVDKDVERKLLFPHPTLPDGSRPAGFWGYAVNIEADHSDTKTDSGCGLRETLLYRLFGDTQVYEIRDDMKREISCIKDGWCSFNGWWDFEWPWSCVTRMLVSA
;
A
#
# COMPACT_ATOMS: atom_id res chain seq x y z
N MET A 1 -15.40 -19.60 -93.07
CA MET A 1 -14.38 -18.80 -92.36
C MET A 1 -15.06 -18.22 -91.13
N GLU A 2 -15.03 -18.93 -90.00
CA GLU A 2 -15.39 -18.36 -88.68
C GLU A 2 -14.78 -19.24 -87.57
N PRO A 3 -13.58 -18.90 -87.05
CA PRO A 3 -13.09 -19.44 -85.79
C PRO A 3 -12.82 -18.37 -84.72
N LEU A 4 -13.07 -17.08 -84.98
CA LEU A 4 -12.69 -16.00 -84.05
C LEU A 4 -13.61 -15.81 -82.84
N ASN A 5 -14.88 -16.23 -82.92
CA ASN A 5 -15.87 -15.92 -81.89
C ASN A 5 -15.77 -16.79 -80.62
N ILE A 6 -15.19 -17.99 -80.71
CA ILE A 6 -15.08 -18.92 -79.56
C ILE A 6 -13.92 -18.52 -78.63
N CYS A 7 -12.82 -18.00 -79.18
CA CYS A 7 -11.66 -17.58 -78.40
C CYS A 7 -11.97 -16.37 -77.52
N HIS A 8 -12.64 -15.35 -78.07
CA HIS A 8 -13.02 -14.13 -77.34
C HIS A 8 -14.01 -14.40 -76.20
N ALA A 9 -14.98 -15.30 -76.40
CA ALA A 9 -15.92 -15.70 -75.36
C ALA A 9 -15.24 -16.46 -74.20
N SER A 10 -14.19 -17.23 -74.49
CA SER A 10 -13.41 -17.93 -73.45
C SER A 10 -12.58 -16.96 -72.59
N THR A 11 -11.96 -15.95 -73.21
CA THR A 11 -11.16 -14.94 -72.52
C THR A 11 -12.02 -14.05 -71.62
N ALA A 12 -13.22 -13.68 -72.08
CA ALA A 12 -14.17 -12.88 -71.29
C ALA A 12 -14.63 -13.62 -70.03
N ARG A 13 -14.92 -14.92 -70.12
CA ARG A 13 -15.31 -15.75 -68.96
C ARG A 13 -14.17 -15.90 -67.94
N VAL A 14 -12.94 -16.02 -68.41
CA VAL A 14 -11.77 -16.08 -67.52
C VAL A 14 -11.59 -14.73 -66.80
N GLN A 15 -11.76 -13.60 -67.50
CA GLN A 15 -11.72 -12.27 -66.88
C GLN A 15 -12.83 -12.06 -65.85
N GLU A 16 -14.05 -12.55 -66.13
CA GLU A 16 -15.18 -12.50 -65.19
C GLU A 16 -14.88 -13.28 -63.91
N MET A 17 -14.35 -14.51 -64.01
CA MET A 17 -13.90 -15.30 -62.85
C MET A 17 -12.83 -14.59 -62.02
N TYR A 18 -11.86 -13.93 -62.65
CA TYR A 18 -10.83 -13.17 -61.93
C TYR A 18 -11.42 -11.95 -61.20
N MET A 19 -12.37 -11.26 -61.83
CA MET A 19 -13.05 -10.12 -61.20
C MET A 19 -13.92 -10.56 -60.01
N GLU A 20 -14.65 -11.66 -60.13
CA GLU A 20 -15.42 -12.25 -59.02
C GLU A 20 -14.51 -12.63 -57.84
N SER A 21 -13.38 -13.30 -58.12
CA SER A 21 -12.41 -13.67 -57.10
C SER A 21 -11.78 -12.45 -56.39
N CYS A 22 -11.49 -11.38 -57.12
CA CYS A 22 -11.02 -10.12 -56.53
C CYS A 22 -12.08 -9.47 -55.63
N LEU A 23 -13.36 -9.53 -56.02
CA LEU A 23 -14.47 -8.99 -55.24
C LEU A 23 -14.73 -9.81 -53.96
N GLU A 24 -14.59 -11.13 -54.02
CA GLU A 24 -14.66 -12.01 -52.84
C GLU A 24 -13.52 -11.71 -51.86
N PHE A 25 -12.28 -11.63 -52.34
CA PHE A 25 -11.13 -11.28 -51.50
C PHE A 25 -11.28 -9.89 -50.84
N GLN A 26 -11.84 -8.92 -51.57
CA GLN A 26 -12.11 -7.60 -50.99
C GLN A 26 -13.13 -7.67 -49.85
N LYS A 27 -14.20 -8.45 -50.00
CA LYS A 27 -15.20 -8.63 -48.93
C LYS A 27 -14.62 -9.33 -47.72
N ASP A 28 -13.83 -10.38 -47.92
CA ASP A 28 -13.16 -11.08 -46.83
C ASP A 28 -12.24 -10.12 -46.04
N LEU A 29 -11.52 -9.25 -46.75
CA LEU A 29 -10.68 -8.23 -46.12
C LEU A 29 -11.51 -7.18 -45.36
N GLU A 30 -12.64 -6.74 -45.91
CA GLU A 30 -13.56 -5.81 -45.24
C GLU A 30 -14.12 -6.43 -43.95
N ASP A 31 -14.54 -7.71 -44.00
CA ASP A 31 -15.03 -8.46 -42.85
C ASP A 31 -13.94 -8.65 -41.78
N ASP A 32 -12.70 -8.96 -42.18
CA ASP A 32 -11.55 -9.05 -41.28
C ASP A 32 -11.23 -7.71 -40.60
N ILE A 33 -11.28 -6.60 -41.34
CA ILE A 33 -11.09 -5.25 -40.79
C ILE A 33 -12.17 -4.94 -39.75
N ILE A 34 -13.43 -5.26 -40.05
CA ILE A 34 -14.55 -5.06 -39.11
C ILE A 34 -14.35 -5.91 -37.86
N SER A 35 -13.96 -7.18 -38.02
CA SER A 35 -13.70 -8.12 -36.93
C SER A 35 -12.57 -7.62 -36.02
N ILE A 36 -11.45 -7.18 -36.61
CA ILE A 36 -10.32 -6.59 -35.88
C ILE A 36 -10.76 -5.32 -35.16
N GLY A 37 -11.50 -4.43 -35.81
CA GLY A 37 -12.02 -3.21 -35.20
C GLY A 37 -12.90 -3.50 -33.98
N SER A 38 -13.76 -4.51 -34.06
CA SER A 38 -14.59 -4.95 -32.92
C SER A 38 -13.73 -5.47 -31.76
N ARG A 39 -12.68 -6.24 -32.06
CA ARG A 39 -11.75 -6.75 -31.04
C ARG A 39 -10.94 -5.63 -30.38
N ILE A 40 -10.44 -4.67 -31.17
CA ILE A 40 -9.75 -3.48 -30.66
C ILE A 40 -10.66 -2.72 -29.71
N GLY A 41 -11.90 -2.44 -30.11
CA GLY A 41 -12.85 -1.71 -29.26
C GLY A 41 -13.15 -2.41 -27.93
N LYS A 42 -13.18 -3.75 -27.89
CA LYS A 42 -13.32 -4.50 -26.63
C LYS A 42 -12.09 -4.34 -25.73
N VAL A 43 -10.90 -4.49 -26.30
CA VAL A 43 -9.64 -4.35 -25.55
C VAL A 43 -9.46 -2.93 -25.03
N GLU A 44 -9.80 -1.90 -25.82
CA GLU A 44 -9.76 -0.51 -25.38
C GLU A 44 -10.70 -0.25 -24.19
N ALA A 45 -11.88 -0.87 -24.18
CA ALA A 45 -12.80 -0.78 -23.04
C ALA A 45 -12.25 -1.48 -21.79
N GLU A 46 -11.61 -2.65 -21.95
CA GLU A 46 -10.95 -3.36 -20.84
C GLU A 46 -9.74 -2.59 -20.28
N ILE A 47 -8.92 -2.00 -21.16
CA ILE A 47 -7.81 -1.13 -20.74
C ILE A 47 -8.34 0.03 -19.92
N LYS A 48 -9.38 0.71 -20.42
CA LYS A 48 -10.00 1.84 -19.71
C LYS A 48 -10.53 1.43 -18.34
N TRP A 49 -11.18 0.27 -18.25
CA TRP A 49 -11.66 -0.26 -16.96
C TRP A 49 -10.51 -0.42 -15.95
N HIS A 50 -9.41 -1.04 -16.37
CA HIS A 50 -8.26 -1.25 -15.49
C HIS A 50 -7.55 0.05 -15.13
N GLU A 51 -7.48 1.03 -16.04
CA GLU A 51 -6.94 2.36 -15.73
C GLU A 51 -7.79 3.08 -14.66
N ASP A 52 -9.11 3.00 -14.74
CA ASP A 52 -10.01 3.58 -13.74
C ASP A 52 -9.90 2.85 -12.40
N GLU A 53 -9.77 1.53 -12.40
CA GLU A 53 -9.55 0.71 -11.20
C GLU A 53 -8.21 1.03 -10.52
N GLN A 54 -7.12 1.15 -11.30
CA GLN A 54 -5.81 1.57 -10.79
C GLN A 54 -5.87 2.95 -10.17
N ARG A 55 -6.52 3.92 -10.82
CA ARG A 55 -6.69 5.26 -10.27
C ARG A 55 -7.43 5.22 -8.93
N GLN A 56 -8.47 4.39 -8.80
CA GLN A 56 -9.20 4.26 -7.54
C GLN A 56 -8.32 3.66 -6.42
N ILE A 57 -7.51 2.66 -6.75
CA ILE A 57 -6.55 2.07 -5.81
C ILE A 57 -5.52 3.11 -5.34
N GLU A 58 -4.97 3.91 -6.26
CA GLU A 58 -4.02 4.98 -5.92
C GLU A 58 -4.62 6.02 -4.98
N VAL A 59 -5.86 6.46 -5.23
CA VAL A 59 -6.59 7.37 -4.34
C VAL A 59 -6.77 6.75 -2.95
N ASN A 60 -7.24 5.51 -2.87
CA ASN A 60 -7.46 4.82 -1.60
C ASN A 60 -6.14 4.65 -0.80
N LEU A 61 -5.04 4.32 -1.48
CA LEU A 61 -3.74 4.17 -0.85
C LEU A 61 -3.21 5.50 -0.33
N SER A 62 -3.42 6.59 -1.08
CA SER A 62 -3.06 7.95 -0.66
C SER A 62 -3.87 8.39 0.57
N GLU A 63 -5.18 8.15 0.59
CA GLU A 63 -6.03 8.43 1.76
C GLU A 63 -5.58 7.63 2.98
N LEU A 64 -5.25 6.36 2.80
CA LEU A 64 -4.75 5.51 3.87
C LEU A 64 -3.39 6.02 4.39
N GLY A 65 -2.47 6.39 3.50
CA GLY A 65 -1.19 6.99 3.85
C GLY A 65 -1.34 8.30 4.64
N GLY A 66 -2.28 9.17 4.23
CA GLY A 66 -2.64 10.38 4.98
C GLY A 66 -3.16 10.09 6.38
N LYS A 67 -3.99 9.04 6.55
CA LYS A 67 -4.49 8.61 7.87
C LYS A 67 -3.37 8.10 8.77
N TYR A 68 -2.44 7.32 8.21
CA TYR A 68 -1.26 6.89 8.96
C TYR A 68 -0.36 8.07 9.36
N ALA A 69 -0.22 9.07 8.48
CA ALA A 69 0.52 10.29 8.78
C ALA A 69 -0.07 11.06 9.96
N GLU A 70 -1.40 11.19 9.99
CA GLU A 70 -2.11 11.84 11.09
C GLU A 70 -1.95 11.06 12.40
N TYR A 71 -2.01 9.72 12.35
CA TYR A 71 -1.82 8.87 13.53
C TYR A 71 -0.39 8.91 14.08
N LEU A 72 0.61 8.77 13.20
CA LEU A 72 2.02 8.75 13.60
C LEU A 72 2.53 10.16 13.97
N GLY A 73 1.92 11.22 13.43
CA GLY A 73 2.34 12.60 13.66
C GLY A 73 3.82 12.81 13.35
N ASP A 74 4.56 13.38 14.30
CA ASP A 74 6.00 13.65 14.17
C ASP A 74 6.85 12.38 13.99
N GLN A 75 6.34 11.20 14.38
CA GLN A 75 7.05 9.92 14.18
C GLN A 75 7.05 9.45 12.71
N MET A 76 6.24 10.06 11.85
CA MET A 76 6.27 9.75 10.41
C MET A 76 7.58 10.23 9.74
N LEU A 77 8.26 11.21 10.31
CA LEU A 77 9.55 11.70 9.82
C LEU A 77 10.73 11.03 10.54
N ALA A 78 10.61 9.76 10.90
CA ALA A 78 11.66 9.04 11.59
C ALA A 78 12.72 8.47 10.64
N VAL A 79 13.99 8.59 11.02
CA VAL A 79 15.09 7.80 10.44
C VAL A 79 15.21 6.48 11.20
N VAL A 80 14.99 5.38 10.50
CA VAL A 80 15.14 4.03 11.08
C VAL A 80 16.53 3.48 10.76
N CYS A 81 17.37 3.35 11.78
CA CYS A 81 18.70 2.77 11.71
C CYS A 81 18.69 1.30 12.11
N LYS A 82 19.53 0.49 11.46
CA LYS A 82 19.66 -0.91 11.85
C LYS A 82 20.47 -1.06 13.13
N HIS A 83 21.57 -0.34 13.31
CA HIS A 83 22.44 -0.48 14.49
C HIS A 83 22.66 0.85 15.20
N TYR A 84 22.97 0.80 16.50
CA TYR A 84 23.23 2.02 17.28
C TYR A 84 24.46 2.79 16.79
N LYS A 85 25.44 2.08 16.23
CA LYS A 85 26.60 2.73 15.58
C LYS A 85 26.20 3.64 14.42
N ASP A 86 25.11 3.33 13.72
CA ASP A 86 24.63 4.11 12.58
C ASP A 86 23.89 5.36 13.07
N VAL A 87 23.15 5.24 14.19
CA VAL A 87 22.55 6.38 14.91
C VAL A 87 23.62 7.40 15.31
N ARG A 88 24.78 6.93 15.80
CA ARG A 88 25.91 7.81 16.16
C ARG A 88 26.52 8.56 14.97
N LEU A 89 26.26 8.14 13.73
CA LEU A 89 26.70 8.89 12.55
C LEU A 89 25.77 10.06 12.23
N LEU A 90 24.52 10.02 12.71
CA LEU A 90 23.55 11.09 12.54
C LEU A 90 23.79 12.25 13.52
N GLU A 91 24.51 11.99 14.61
CA GLU A 91 24.90 12.98 15.62
C GLU A 91 26.34 12.78 16.10
N SER A 92 27.26 13.65 15.68
CA SER A 92 28.65 13.61 16.12
C SER A 92 29.00 14.76 17.06
N TYR A 93 29.77 14.44 18.10
CA TYR A 93 30.27 15.41 19.08
C TYR A 93 31.80 15.51 19.01
N GLN A 94 32.31 16.73 19.12
CA GLN A 94 33.73 16.99 19.35
C GLN A 94 34.16 16.47 20.72
N LYS A 95 35.47 16.30 20.93
CA LYS A 95 36.04 15.84 22.22
C LYS A 95 35.70 16.74 23.41
N ASN A 96 35.33 17.99 23.18
CA ASN A 96 34.89 18.95 24.19
C ASN A 96 33.38 18.88 24.49
N GLY A 97 32.66 17.91 23.91
CA GLY A 97 31.21 17.75 24.05
C GLY A 97 30.37 18.69 23.17
N LYS A 98 30.99 19.51 22.29
CA LYS A 98 30.25 20.36 21.35
C LYS A 98 29.81 19.56 20.12
N LEU A 99 28.55 19.72 19.74
CA LEU A 99 27.99 19.10 18.54
C LEU A 99 28.71 19.60 17.27
N ILE A 100 28.96 18.68 16.33
CA ILE A 100 29.48 19.00 15.00
C ILE A 100 28.28 19.24 14.08
N LEU A 101 28.09 20.48 13.64
CA LEU A 101 26.91 20.92 12.89
C LEU A 101 26.71 20.14 11.57
N ASP A 102 27.81 19.79 10.90
CA ASP A 102 27.77 19.02 9.64
C ASP A 102 27.21 17.59 9.82
N PHE A 103 27.15 17.10 11.07
CA PHE A 103 26.67 15.76 11.42
C PHE A 103 25.63 15.88 12.54
N ALA A 104 24.67 16.78 12.38
CA ALA A 104 23.62 17.04 13.35
C ALA A 104 22.25 17.01 12.66
N LEU A 105 21.71 15.81 12.42
CA LEU A 105 20.44 15.65 11.72
C LEU A 105 19.29 16.43 12.37
N HIS A 106 19.21 16.43 13.71
CA HIS A 106 18.18 17.17 14.44
C HIS A 106 18.30 18.70 14.24
N MET A 107 19.53 19.23 14.12
CA MET A 107 19.75 20.66 13.87
C MET A 107 19.30 21.01 12.45
N PHE A 108 19.66 20.19 11.47
CA PHE A 108 19.23 20.36 10.08
C PHE A 108 17.72 20.35 9.96
N ALA A 109 17.03 19.36 10.56
CA ALA A 109 15.57 19.32 10.57
C ALA A 109 14.96 20.58 11.20
N ARG A 110 15.53 21.03 12.34
CA ARG A 110 15.04 22.19 13.08
C ARG A 110 15.24 23.51 12.34
N GLU A 111 16.32 23.67 11.58
CA GLU A 111 16.53 24.83 10.69
C GLU A 111 15.43 24.95 9.64
N HIS A 112 14.83 23.83 9.24
CA HIS A 112 13.70 23.76 8.32
C HIS A 112 12.33 23.71 9.01
N GLY A 113 12.27 23.93 10.33
CA GLY A 113 11.02 23.88 11.10
C GLY A 113 10.41 22.48 11.21
N GLN A 114 11.21 21.44 10.93
CA GLN A 114 10.82 20.04 11.03
C GLN A 114 11.40 19.39 12.28
N TRP A 115 10.77 18.28 12.69
CA TRP A 115 11.27 17.40 13.73
C TRP A 115 11.47 16.02 13.11
N ILE A 116 12.63 15.42 13.35
CA ILE A 116 12.97 14.07 12.88
C ILE A 116 13.32 13.25 14.10
N ASP A 117 12.63 12.13 14.26
CA ASP A 117 12.96 11.14 15.28
C ASP A 117 13.97 10.12 14.71
N VAL A 118 14.72 9.43 15.58
CA VAL A 118 15.65 8.38 15.16
C VAL A 118 15.36 7.10 15.93
N LEU A 119 15.00 6.05 15.21
CA LEU A 119 14.66 4.74 15.76
C LEU A 119 15.73 3.71 15.38
N CYS A 120 16.25 2.97 16.37
CA CYS A 120 17.19 1.87 16.13
C CYS A 120 16.48 0.51 16.24
N ILE A 121 16.40 -0.28 15.16
CA ILE A 121 15.65 -1.55 15.14
C ILE A 121 16.48 -2.78 15.55
N GLY A 122 17.80 -2.77 15.41
CA GLY A 122 18.62 -3.97 15.62
C GLY A 122 18.94 -4.27 17.08
N GLU A 123 18.95 -3.26 17.96
CA GLU A 123 19.41 -3.39 19.35
C GLU A 123 18.39 -2.87 20.38
N ASP A 124 17.59 -1.84 20.06
CA ASP A 124 16.71 -1.15 21.03
C ASP A 124 15.23 -1.57 20.97
N ILE A 125 14.81 -2.29 19.92
CA ILE A 125 13.40 -2.66 19.73
C ILE A 125 13.21 -4.16 20.01
N ARG A 126 12.52 -4.44 21.11
CA ARG A 126 12.07 -5.81 21.42
C ARG A 126 10.93 -6.20 20.49
N ALA A 127 11.01 -7.41 19.96
CA ALA A 127 9.93 -7.99 19.18
C ALA A 127 8.72 -8.30 20.08
N CYS A 128 7.53 -8.15 19.52
CA CYS A 128 6.29 -8.66 20.08
C CYS A 128 6.35 -10.20 20.14
N GLU A 129 6.20 -10.76 21.33
CA GLU A 129 6.23 -12.21 21.56
C GLU A 129 4.83 -12.81 21.38
N VAL A 130 4.34 -12.78 20.14
CA VAL A 130 3.03 -13.36 19.76
C VAL A 130 3.22 -14.30 18.57
N ASP A 131 2.45 -15.38 18.56
CA ASP A 131 2.42 -16.33 17.45
C ASP A 131 2.04 -15.64 16.13
N LYS A 132 2.43 -16.24 15.02
CA LYS A 132 2.18 -15.69 13.69
C LYS A 132 1.46 -16.67 12.81
N ASP A 133 0.63 -16.16 11.91
CA ASP A 133 0.02 -16.97 10.86
C ASP A 133 1.01 -17.25 9.70
N VAL A 134 0.50 -17.93 8.67
CA VAL A 134 1.27 -18.26 7.46
C VAL A 134 1.73 -17.04 6.66
N GLU A 135 1.04 -15.90 6.80
CA GLU A 135 1.37 -14.60 6.20
C GLU A 135 2.21 -13.73 7.15
N ARG A 136 2.73 -14.33 8.23
CA ARG A 136 3.49 -13.68 9.31
C ARG A 136 2.71 -12.58 10.05
N LYS A 137 1.38 -12.54 9.98
CA LYS A 137 0.56 -11.60 10.76
C LYS A 137 0.54 -12.04 12.22
N LEU A 138 0.56 -11.08 13.13
CA LEU A 138 0.57 -11.31 14.58
C LEU A 138 -0.81 -11.80 15.02
N LEU A 139 -0.87 -12.93 15.72
CA LEU A 139 -2.10 -13.57 16.16
C LEU A 139 -2.57 -13.01 17.51
N PHE A 140 -3.24 -11.86 17.45
CA PHE A 140 -3.89 -11.28 18.62
C PHE A 140 -5.27 -11.92 18.88
N PRO A 141 -5.68 -12.03 20.16
CA PRO A 141 -7.04 -12.44 20.49
C PRO A 141 -8.04 -11.39 19.98
N HIS A 142 -9.19 -11.84 19.47
CA HIS A 142 -10.24 -10.91 19.06
C HIS A 142 -10.78 -10.16 20.30
N PRO A 143 -11.08 -8.86 20.19
CA PRO A 143 -11.70 -8.12 21.27
C PRO A 143 -13.07 -8.74 21.58
N THR A 144 -13.44 -8.67 22.86
CA THR A 144 -14.69 -9.24 23.36
C THR A 144 -15.36 -8.23 24.27
N LEU A 145 -16.67 -8.05 24.10
CA LEU A 145 -17.48 -7.18 24.94
C LEU A 145 -17.73 -7.81 26.31
N PRO A 146 -18.18 -7.04 27.31
CA PRO A 146 -18.48 -7.56 28.65
C PRO A 146 -19.52 -8.70 28.65
N ASP A 147 -20.37 -8.77 27.63
CA ASP A 147 -21.37 -9.83 27.46
C ASP A 147 -20.83 -11.08 26.73
N GLY A 148 -19.55 -11.07 26.32
CA GLY A 148 -18.90 -12.15 25.59
C GLY A 148 -19.12 -12.11 24.08
N SER A 149 -19.87 -11.15 23.55
CA SER A 149 -20.06 -10.98 22.11
C SER A 149 -18.86 -10.28 21.46
N ARG A 150 -18.75 -10.40 20.13
CA ARG A 150 -17.69 -9.73 19.35
C ARG A 150 -18.15 -8.32 19.00
N PRO A 151 -17.26 -7.31 19.14
CA PRO A 151 -17.55 -5.95 18.72
C PRO A 151 -18.01 -5.88 17.27
N ALA A 152 -19.10 -5.17 17.01
CA ALA A 152 -19.54 -4.91 15.64
C ALA A 152 -18.49 -4.08 14.90
N GLY A 153 -18.32 -4.34 13.60
CA GLY A 153 -17.43 -3.55 12.74
C GLY A 153 -15.93 -3.71 12.99
N PHE A 154 -15.48 -4.59 13.90
CA PHE A 154 -14.04 -4.85 14.10
C PHE A 154 -13.42 -5.50 12.85
N TRP A 155 -12.44 -4.82 12.27
CA TRP A 155 -11.76 -5.23 11.04
C TRP A 155 -10.44 -5.95 11.30
N GLY A 156 -9.74 -5.58 12.38
CA GLY A 156 -8.45 -6.17 12.74
C GLY A 156 -7.56 -5.22 13.51
N TYR A 157 -6.29 -5.60 13.67
CA TYR A 157 -5.27 -4.77 14.31
C TYR A 157 -4.46 -4.01 13.26
N ALA A 158 -4.17 -2.74 13.53
CA ALA A 158 -3.47 -1.85 12.59
C ALA A 158 -2.11 -2.40 12.14
N VAL A 159 -1.36 -3.02 13.07
CA VAL A 159 -0.07 -3.69 12.80
C VAL A 159 -0.14 -4.82 11.77
N ASN A 160 -1.31 -5.40 11.54
CA ASN A 160 -1.53 -6.48 10.57
C ASN A 160 -2.15 -6.03 9.24
N ILE A 161 -2.61 -4.77 9.17
CA ILE A 161 -3.19 -4.20 7.95
C ILE A 161 -2.08 -3.79 6.97
N GLU A 162 -0.92 -3.41 7.49
CA GLU A 162 0.24 -3.14 6.66
C GLU A 162 0.92 -4.46 6.22
N ALA A 163 1.09 -4.60 4.91
CA ALA A 163 1.78 -5.74 4.33
C ALA A 163 3.30 -5.55 4.50
N ASP A 164 3.89 -6.29 5.43
CA ASP A 164 5.36 -6.37 5.54
C ASP A 164 5.88 -7.24 4.39
N HIS A 165 6.18 -6.60 3.27
CA HIS A 165 6.85 -7.21 2.13
C HIS A 165 8.38 -7.17 2.25
N SER A 166 8.91 -6.70 3.39
CA SER A 166 10.35 -6.58 3.56
C SER A 166 10.96 -7.91 4.01
N ASP A 167 12.06 -8.30 3.39
CA ASP A 167 12.95 -9.33 3.92
C ASP A 167 13.88 -8.78 5.01
N THR A 168 13.67 -7.52 5.41
CA THR A 168 14.48 -6.85 6.42
C THR A 168 14.26 -7.50 7.77
N LYS A 169 15.36 -7.95 8.37
CA LYS A 169 15.36 -8.54 9.70
C LYS A 169 16.34 -7.84 10.62
N THR A 170 15.98 -7.79 11.89
CA THR A 170 16.90 -7.50 12.99
C THR A 170 18.00 -8.56 13.05
N ASP A 171 19.05 -8.30 13.83
CA ASP A 171 20.12 -9.27 14.02
C ASP A 171 19.66 -10.51 14.80
N SER A 172 18.58 -10.38 15.58
CA SER A 172 17.88 -11.50 16.21
C SER A 172 16.98 -12.30 15.24
N GLY A 173 16.88 -11.88 13.98
CA GLY A 173 16.08 -12.55 12.96
C GLY A 173 14.58 -12.18 12.96
N CYS A 174 14.18 -11.16 13.72
CA CYS A 174 12.82 -10.65 13.77
C CYS A 174 12.56 -9.71 12.58
N GLY A 175 11.38 -9.80 11.97
CA GLY A 175 10.89 -8.90 10.92
C GLY A 175 10.41 -7.55 11.46
N LEU A 176 10.08 -6.64 10.55
CA LEU A 176 9.64 -5.29 10.88
C LEU A 176 8.26 -5.28 11.53
N ARG A 177 7.37 -6.20 11.15
CA ARG A 177 6.01 -6.29 11.72
C ARG A 177 6.03 -6.45 13.24
N GLU A 178 6.71 -7.46 13.76
CA GLU A 178 6.77 -7.69 15.20
C GLU A 178 7.67 -6.70 15.96
N THR A 179 8.50 -5.92 15.26
CA THR A 179 9.42 -4.96 15.90
C THR A 179 8.94 -3.54 15.69
N LEU A 180 9.30 -2.93 14.57
CA LEU A 180 9.02 -1.53 14.26
C LEU A 180 7.52 -1.24 14.20
N LEU A 181 6.75 -2.02 13.42
CA LEU A 181 5.32 -1.74 13.24
C LEU A 181 4.55 -1.96 14.54
N TYR A 182 4.87 -3.01 15.30
CA TYR A 182 4.27 -3.20 16.62
C TYR A 182 4.64 -2.09 17.60
N ARG A 183 5.87 -1.54 17.54
CA ARG A 183 6.22 -0.38 18.38
C ARG A 183 5.41 0.87 18.03
N LEU A 184 5.08 1.07 16.76
CA LEU A 184 4.31 2.24 16.29
C LEU A 184 2.80 2.08 16.53
N PHE A 185 2.27 0.89 16.24
CA PHE A 185 0.83 0.64 16.24
C PHE A 185 0.32 -0.08 17.49
N GLY A 186 1.17 -0.82 18.21
CA GLY A 186 0.78 -1.64 19.36
C GLY A 186 -0.43 -2.51 19.06
N ASP A 187 -1.37 -2.54 20.01
CA ASP A 187 -2.64 -3.25 19.91
C ASP A 187 -3.77 -2.36 19.31
N THR A 188 -3.44 -1.34 18.51
CA THR A 188 -4.43 -0.43 17.92
C THR A 188 -5.43 -1.20 17.05
N GLN A 189 -6.71 -1.06 17.38
CA GLN A 189 -7.82 -1.76 16.72
C GLN A 189 -8.40 -0.92 15.58
N VAL A 190 -8.81 -1.56 14.49
CA VAL A 190 -9.41 -0.90 13.33
C VAL A 190 -10.86 -1.32 13.21
N TYR A 191 -11.75 -0.35 13.06
CA TYR A 191 -13.19 -0.52 12.90
C TYR A 191 -13.67 0.01 11.55
N GLU A 192 -14.78 -0.51 11.04
CA GLU A 192 -15.37 -0.10 9.76
C GLU A 192 -15.87 1.35 9.81
N ILE A 193 -16.62 1.70 10.85
CA ILE A 193 -17.18 3.04 11.07
C ILE A 193 -16.98 3.52 12.51
N ARG A 194 -16.94 4.85 12.69
CA ARG A 194 -16.79 5.51 13.99
C ARG A 194 -17.91 5.16 14.99
N ASP A 195 -19.14 4.95 14.52
CA ASP A 195 -20.27 4.69 15.43
C ASP A 195 -20.18 3.30 16.08
N ASP A 196 -19.69 2.30 15.35
CA ASP A 196 -19.41 0.99 15.91
C ASP A 196 -18.36 1.13 17.01
N MET A 197 -17.28 1.84 16.72
CA MET A 197 -16.23 2.09 17.69
C MET A 197 -16.74 2.78 18.98
N LYS A 198 -17.61 3.80 18.88
CA LYS A 198 -18.15 4.50 20.07
C LYS A 198 -18.93 3.57 20.98
N ARG A 199 -19.63 2.59 20.40
CA ARG A 199 -20.40 1.60 21.17
C ARG A 199 -19.48 0.63 21.90
N GLU A 200 -18.34 0.33 21.30
CA GLU A 200 -17.43 -0.74 21.74
C GLU A 200 -16.20 -0.22 22.50
N ILE A 201 -16.20 1.05 22.93
CA ILE A 201 -15.06 1.67 23.64
C ILE A 201 -14.60 0.89 24.88
N SER A 202 -15.49 0.11 25.49
CA SER A 202 -15.20 -0.71 26.67
C SER A 202 -14.22 -1.86 26.44
N CYS A 203 -14.02 -2.31 25.20
CA CYS A 203 -13.08 -3.40 24.87
C CYS A 203 -11.79 -2.92 24.17
N ILE A 204 -11.60 -1.61 24.03
CA ILE A 204 -10.41 -1.01 23.40
C ILE A 204 -9.34 -0.74 24.48
N LYS A 205 -8.10 -1.17 24.22
CA LYS A 205 -6.99 -1.09 25.19
C LYS A 205 -6.03 0.07 24.95
N ASP A 206 -5.40 0.10 23.76
CA ASP A 206 -4.26 0.99 23.50
C ASP A 206 -4.54 2.10 22.48
N GLY A 207 -5.57 1.92 21.65
CA GLY A 207 -5.96 2.89 20.62
C GLY A 207 -6.92 2.29 19.61
N TRP A 208 -7.51 3.14 18.79
CA TRP A 208 -8.40 2.69 17.72
C TRP A 208 -8.42 3.62 16.51
N CYS A 209 -8.85 3.09 15.37
CA CYS A 209 -9.08 3.87 14.15
C CYS A 209 -10.32 3.39 13.39
N SER A 210 -10.89 4.28 12.58
CA SER A 210 -11.99 3.94 11.67
C SER A 210 -11.52 3.95 10.23
N PHE A 211 -11.89 2.94 9.44
CA PHE A 211 -11.57 2.85 8.02
C PHE A 211 -12.09 4.07 7.25
N ASN A 212 -13.23 4.63 7.68
CA ASN A 212 -13.82 5.86 7.11
C ASN A 212 -13.15 7.18 7.53
N GLY A 213 -11.99 7.15 8.19
CA GLY A 213 -11.08 8.31 8.27
C GLY A 213 -11.23 9.23 9.48
N TRP A 214 -11.70 8.71 10.62
CA TRP A 214 -11.71 9.49 11.88
C TRP A 214 -10.90 8.76 12.96
N TRP A 215 -9.93 9.49 13.54
CA TRP A 215 -9.23 9.15 14.78
C TRP A 215 -9.82 10.01 15.91
N ASP A 216 -10.27 9.43 17.03
CA ASP A 216 -10.59 10.22 18.24
C ASP A 216 -9.61 9.78 19.34
N PHE A 217 -8.73 10.71 19.71
CA PHE A 217 -7.86 10.59 20.86
C PHE A 217 -8.59 11.10 22.11
N GLU A 218 -9.61 10.38 22.58
CA GLU A 218 -10.27 10.71 23.86
C GLU A 218 -9.49 10.20 25.10
N TRP A 219 -8.27 9.68 24.90
CA TRP A 219 -7.31 9.43 25.97
C TRP A 219 -6.07 10.29 25.74
N PRO A 220 -5.71 11.18 26.69
CA PRO A 220 -4.64 12.13 26.48
C PRO A 220 -3.33 11.41 26.24
N TRP A 221 -2.50 12.03 25.41
CA TRP A 221 -1.08 11.77 25.14
C TRP A 221 -0.18 11.62 26.38
N SER A 222 -0.71 11.61 27.61
CA SER A 222 0.01 11.47 28.87
C SER A 222 0.67 10.10 29.07
N CYS A 223 0.27 9.07 28.32
CA CYS A 223 0.88 7.74 28.42
C CYS A 223 2.14 7.58 27.56
N VAL A 224 2.22 8.22 26.38
CA VAL A 224 3.38 8.10 25.48
C VAL A 224 4.55 8.95 25.97
N THR A 225 4.30 10.11 26.57
CA THR A 225 5.39 10.96 27.12
C THR A 225 6.06 10.36 28.36
N ARG A 226 5.54 9.30 28.97
CA ARG A 226 6.15 8.69 30.17
C ARG A 226 7.30 7.72 29.87
N MET A 227 7.52 7.33 28.61
CA MET A 227 8.65 6.47 28.23
C MET A 227 9.91 7.23 27.78
N LEU A 228 9.85 8.56 27.61
CA LEU A 228 11.01 9.37 27.19
C LEU A 228 11.59 10.29 28.29
N VAL A 229 11.07 10.23 29.53
CA VAL A 229 11.60 11.03 30.67
C VAL A 229 12.05 10.16 31.85
N SER A 230 12.27 8.86 31.64
CA SER A 230 12.91 8.01 32.66
C SER A 230 13.77 6.94 32.00
N ALA A 231 14.89 7.39 31.42
CA ALA A 231 16.11 6.61 31.24
C ALA A 231 17.30 7.58 31.32
#